data_AF-A0A4D4KWZ0-F1
#
_entry.id   AF-A0A4D4KWZ0-F1
#
_cell.length_a   1.000
_cell.length_b   1.000
_cell.length_c   1.000
_cell.angle_alpha   90.00
_cell.angle_beta   90.00
_cell.angle_gamma   90.00
#
_symmetry.space_group_name_H-M   'P 1'
#
loop_
_entity.id
_entity.type
_entity.pdbx_description
1 polymer ?
#
loop_
_entity_poly.entity_id
_entity_poly.type
_entity_poly.pdbx_seq_one_letter_code
_entity_poly.pdbx_strand_id
1 'polypeptide(L)'
;MPFTRARHTAVSAFTTLALLVPLTACGGEGDSPDASGPSSSSSTSAERASTTRPGADAKAFTGEFKKLERSYDAHLGVYAIDTGTGHEVAYRDGERFAFASTFKALEAGAVLRKYKLSGLDRVIRYSKDDLVDNSP
;
A
#
# COMPACT_ATOMS: atom_id res chain seq x y z
N MET A 1 43.63 -14.10 -9.22
CA MET A 1 43.77 -12.64 -9.03
C MET A 1 42.79 -12.23 -7.94
N PRO A 2 43.22 -11.99 -6.69
CA PRO A 2 42.30 -11.60 -5.63
C PRO A 2 42.04 -10.09 -5.70
N PHE A 3 40.79 -9.70 -5.90
CA PHE A 3 40.37 -8.30 -5.81
C PHE A 3 40.27 -7.90 -4.34
N THR A 4 41.21 -7.06 -3.91
CA THR A 4 41.30 -6.46 -2.59
C THR A 4 40.08 -5.56 -2.33
N ARG A 5 39.27 -5.89 -1.31
CA ARG A 5 38.20 -5.02 -0.80
C ARG A 5 38.82 -3.81 -0.09
N ALA A 6 38.74 -2.64 -0.72
CA ALA A 6 39.07 -1.37 -0.07
C ALA A 6 37.96 -0.99 0.93
N ARG A 7 38.33 -0.93 2.21
CA ARG A 7 37.48 -0.48 3.30
C ARG A 7 37.54 1.05 3.32
N HIS A 8 36.56 1.73 2.75
CA HIS A 8 36.41 3.17 2.95
C HIS A 8 35.59 3.42 4.22
N THR A 9 36.29 3.54 5.34
CA THR A 9 35.77 4.19 6.54
C THR A 9 35.82 5.69 6.32
N ALA A 10 34.69 6.30 5.98
CA ALA A 10 34.52 7.75 6.06
C ALA A 10 33.44 8.03 7.11
N VAL A 11 33.91 8.45 8.28
CA VAL A 11 33.11 9.03 9.35
C VAL A 11 32.76 10.45 8.90
N SER A 12 31.47 10.73 8.70
CA SER A 12 30.98 12.10 8.54
C SER A 12 29.86 12.35 9.54
N ALA A 13 30.19 13.16 10.54
CA ALA A 13 29.35 13.59 11.64
C ALA A 13 28.37 14.70 11.21
N PHE A 14 27.15 14.60 11.74
CA PHE A 14 26.18 15.62 12.14
C PHE A 14 26.01 16.92 11.32
N THR A 15 24.78 17.17 10.87
CA THR A 15 23.98 18.32 11.37
C THR A 15 22.50 18.09 11.07
N THR A 16 21.73 17.79 12.12
CA THR A 16 20.27 17.84 12.14
C THR A 16 19.83 19.29 12.33
N LEU A 17 19.25 19.92 11.31
CA LEU A 17 18.57 21.21 11.45
C LEU A 17 17.05 20.96 11.39
N ALA A 18 16.46 20.79 12.57
CA ALA A 18 15.01 20.74 12.75
C ALA A 18 14.46 22.18 12.77
N LEU A 19 13.77 22.57 11.70
CA LEU A 19 12.96 23.80 11.66
C LEU A 19 11.50 23.43 11.96
N LEU A 20 11.11 23.59 13.22
CA LEU A 20 9.72 23.58 13.67
C LEU A 20 9.14 24.99 13.47
N VAL A 21 8.15 25.11 12.57
CA VAL A 21 7.36 26.33 12.39
C VAL A 21 6.01 26.13 13.11
N PRO A 22 5.72 26.86 14.21
CA PRO A 22 4.36 26.95 14.72
C PRO A 22 3.62 28.09 13.99
N LEU A 23 2.61 27.75 13.19
CA LEU A 23 1.62 28.75 12.75
C LEU A 23 0.64 28.99 13.91
N THR A 24 0.95 29.99 14.74
CA THR A 24 0.00 30.61 15.66
C THR A 24 -0.83 31.63 14.86
N ALA A 25 -2.06 31.28 14.53
CA ALA A 25 -3.05 32.20 13.97
C ALA A 25 -3.97 32.69 15.10
N CYS A 26 -3.69 33.86 15.65
CA CYS A 26 -4.61 34.65 16.48
C CYS A 26 -4.51 36.12 16.07
N GLY A 27 -5.63 36.71 15.69
CA GLY A 27 -5.79 38.14 15.42
C GLY A 27 -7.03 38.37 14.54
N GLY A 28 -8.05 39.12 14.94
CA GLY A 28 -8.25 39.86 16.19
C GLY A 28 -9.70 40.34 16.29
N GLU A 29 -10.06 40.76 17.51
CA GLU A 29 -11.27 41.45 17.91
C GLU A 29 -11.70 42.54 16.91
N GLY A 30 -12.91 42.40 16.37
CA GLY A 30 -13.73 43.49 15.86
C GLY A 30 -14.94 43.65 16.79
N ASP A 31 -15.04 44.80 17.44
CA ASP A 31 -16.02 45.14 18.45
C ASP A 31 -17.38 45.58 17.83
N SER A 32 -18.43 44.82 18.17
CA SER A 32 -19.84 45.21 18.50
C SER A 32 -20.77 45.94 17.49
N PRO A 33 -22.12 45.92 17.69
CA PRO A 33 -23.02 44.95 18.35
C PRO A 33 -24.32 44.63 17.55
N ASP A 34 -25.18 43.81 18.17
CA ASP A 34 -26.64 43.67 18.02
C ASP A 34 -27.25 42.43 17.34
N ALA A 35 -28.30 41.96 18.01
CA ALA A 35 -29.40 41.06 17.63
C ALA A 35 -29.35 39.59 18.11
N SER A 36 -30.10 39.37 19.19
CA SER A 36 -30.54 38.13 19.81
C SER A 36 -31.28 37.16 18.88
N GLY A 37 -31.12 35.85 19.14
CA GLY A 37 -32.06 34.81 18.72
C GLY A 37 -31.50 33.38 18.90
N PRO A 38 -32.14 32.49 19.69
CA PRO A 38 -31.64 31.14 19.93
C PRO A 38 -32.19 30.16 18.91
N SER A 39 -31.42 29.16 18.49
CA SER A 39 -31.96 27.94 17.88
C SER A 39 -30.99 26.78 17.99
N SER A 40 -31.34 25.89 18.92
CA SER A 40 -30.91 24.50 19.00
C SER A 40 -31.05 23.80 17.66
N SER A 41 -30.07 22.99 17.26
CA SER A 41 -30.26 21.94 16.26
C SER A 41 -29.26 20.81 16.50
N SER A 42 -29.74 19.86 17.31
CA SER A 42 -29.58 18.41 17.13
C SER A 42 -28.23 17.89 16.62
N SER A 43 -27.46 17.34 17.55
CA SER A 43 -26.52 16.25 17.29
C SER A 43 -27.28 15.06 16.68
N THR A 44 -27.35 14.98 15.36
CA THR A 44 -27.56 13.71 14.68
C THR A 44 -26.29 12.89 14.86
N SER A 45 -26.26 12.12 15.94
CA SER A 45 -25.47 10.89 16.00
C SER A 45 -25.94 10.03 14.83
N ALA A 46 -25.28 10.20 13.68
CA ALA A 46 -25.36 9.24 12.60
C ALA A 46 -24.86 7.93 13.20
N GLU A 47 -25.81 7.08 13.55
CA GLU A 47 -25.58 5.70 13.91
C GLU A 47 -24.77 5.10 12.78
N ARG A 48 -23.48 4.95 13.06
CA ARG A 48 -22.53 4.34 12.15
C ARG A 48 -22.98 2.90 12.04
N ALA A 49 -23.81 2.65 11.03
CA ALA A 49 -24.23 1.32 10.62
C ALA A 49 -22.97 0.48 10.61
N SER A 50 -22.88 -0.41 11.60
CA SER A 50 -21.79 -1.34 11.69
C SER A 50 -22.03 -2.31 10.57
N THR A 51 -21.44 -2.03 9.41
CA THR A 51 -21.24 -3.05 8.39
C THR A 51 -20.47 -4.15 9.10
N THR A 52 -21.17 -5.23 9.45
CA THR A 52 -20.54 -6.48 9.87
C THR A 52 -19.54 -6.82 8.78
N ARG A 53 -18.27 -6.51 9.04
CA ARG A 53 -17.18 -6.82 8.12
C ARG A 53 -17.23 -8.35 7.97
N PRO A 54 -17.29 -8.90 6.74
CA PRO A 54 -17.02 -10.32 6.54
C PRO A 54 -15.57 -10.55 6.96
N GLY A 55 -15.36 -10.84 8.24
CA GLY A 55 -14.03 -10.86 8.85
C GLY A 55 -13.97 -11.72 10.10
N ALA A 56 -15.09 -12.34 10.48
CA ALA A 56 -15.11 -13.32 11.56
C ALA A 56 -14.34 -14.60 11.17
N ASP A 57 -14.32 -14.96 9.88
CA ASP A 57 -13.67 -16.19 9.38
C ASP A 57 -12.19 -15.99 9.01
N ALA A 58 -11.71 -14.75 8.88
CA ALA A 58 -10.31 -14.43 8.57
C ALA A 58 -9.32 -15.01 9.61
N LYS A 59 -9.79 -15.31 10.83
CA LYS A 59 -8.97 -15.88 11.90
C LYS A 59 -8.77 -17.39 11.81
N ALA A 60 -9.59 -18.11 11.03
CA ALA A 60 -9.67 -19.58 11.06
C ALA A 60 -8.34 -20.28 10.74
N PHE A 61 -7.47 -19.68 9.92
CA PHE A 61 -6.24 -20.30 9.41
C PHE A 61 -4.95 -19.77 10.05
N THR A 62 -5.04 -18.93 11.08
CA THR A 62 -3.87 -18.26 11.68
C THR A 62 -2.85 -19.27 12.22
N GLY A 63 -3.31 -20.37 12.81
CA GLY A 63 -2.43 -21.40 13.39
C GLY A 63 -1.64 -22.15 12.33
N GLU A 64 -2.31 -22.49 11.23
CA GLU A 64 -1.82 -23.18 10.05
C GLU A 64 -0.79 -22.31 9.32
N PHE A 65 -1.10 -21.04 9.07
CA PHE A 65 -0.15 -20.12 8.45
C PHE A 65 1.11 -19.92 9.31
N LYS A 66 0.96 -19.73 10.63
CA LYS A 66 2.12 -19.68 11.54
C LYS A 66 2.93 -20.98 11.54
N LYS A 67 2.28 -22.14 11.37
CA LYS A 67 2.98 -23.43 11.24
C LYS A 67 3.79 -23.47 9.95
N LEU A 68 3.27 -22.96 8.83
CA LEU A 68 4.01 -22.85 7.57
C LEU A 68 5.22 -21.92 7.72
N GLU A 69 5.04 -20.73 8.30
CA GLU A 69 6.15 -19.80 8.56
C GLU A 69 7.29 -20.48 9.34
N ARG A 70 6.97 -21.18 10.42
CA ARG A 70 7.98 -21.93 11.20
C ARG A 70 8.61 -23.09 10.43
N SER A 71 7.82 -23.80 9.63
CA SER A 71 8.28 -25.00 8.93
C SER A 71 9.24 -24.66 7.79
N TYR A 72 9.05 -23.50 7.16
CA TYR A 72 9.82 -23.06 6.00
C TYR A 72 10.79 -21.91 6.30
N ASP A 73 10.90 -21.48 7.57
CA ASP A 73 11.65 -20.28 7.98
C ASP A 73 11.31 -19.06 7.09
N ALA A 74 10.00 -18.82 6.95
CA ALA A 74 9.46 -17.87 5.98
C ALA A 74 8.53 -16.84 6.63
N HIS A 75 8.37 -15.70 5.97
CA HIS A 75 7.38 -14.67 6.30
C HIS A 75 6.25 -14.72 5.28
N LEU A 76 5.00 -14.90 5.74
CA LEU A 76 3.88 -15.25 4.88
C LEU A 76 2.78 -14.18 4.88
N GLY A 77 2.38 -13.72 3.70
CA GLY A 77 1.19 -12.90 3.47
C GLY A 77 0.19 -13.65 2.60
N VAL A 78 -1.08 -13.69 3.01
CA VAL A 78 -2.18 -14.35 2.29
C VAL A 78 -3.38 -13.42 2.23
N TYR A 79 -3.94 -13.28 1.03
CA TYR A 79 -5.27 -12.72 0.83
C TYR A 79 -5.97 -13.52 -0.26
N ALA A 80 -7.16 -14.02 0.04
CA ALA A 80 -8.03 -14.71 -0.91
C ALA A 80 -9.48 -14.31 -0.66
N ILE A 81 -10.26 -14.23 -1.74
CA ILE A 81 -11.69 -13.95 -1.69
C ILE A 81 -12.43 -14.91 -2.62
N ASP A 82 -13.47 -15.54 -2.10
CA ASP A 82 -14.47 -16.19 -2.93
C ASP A 82 -15.36 -15.09 -3.55
N THR A 83 -15.22 -14.85 -4.84
CA THR A 83 -15.95 -13.78 -5.54
C THR A 83 -17.45 -14.06 -5.70
N GLY A 84 -17.92 -15.29 -5.45
CA GLY A 84 -19.33 -15.64 -5.47
C GLY A 84 -20.04 -15.36 -4.15
N THR A 85 -19.35 -15.56 -3.02
CA THR A 85 -19.93 -15.43 -1.67
C THR A 85 -19.40 -14.24 -0.89
N GLY A 86 -18.27 -13.67 -1.28
CA GLY A 86 -17.56 -12.61 -0.55
C GLY A 86 -16.78 -13.11 0.68
N HIS A 87 -16.69 -14.42 0.91
CA HIS A 87 -15.87 -14.96 1.99
C HIS A 87 -14.38 -14.68 1.75
N GLU A 88 -13.70 -14.17 2.77
CA GLU A 88 -12.29 -13.79 2.72
C GLU A 88 -11.42 -14.66 3.66
N VAL A 89 -10.20 -14.93 3.21
CA VAL A 89 -9.10 -15.47 4.02
C VAL A 89 -7.95 -14.47 3.98
N ALA A 90 -7.58 -13.92 5.13
CA ALA A 90 -6.57 -12.88 5.24
C ALA A 90 -5.56 -13.18 6.36
N TYR A 91 -4.28 -13.04 6.05
CA TYR A 91 -3.17 -13.20 7.00
C TYR A 91 -2.01 -12.29 6.61
N ARG A 92 -1.68 -11.30 7.45
CA ARG A 92 -0.68 -10.24 7.15
C ARG A 92 -0.95 -9.52 5.81
N ASP A 93 -2.21 -9.40 5.43
CA ASP A 93 -2.70 -8.83 4.18
C ASP A 93 -2.44 -7.33 4.03
N GLY A 94 -2.17 -6.63 5.13
CA GLY A 94 -1.73 -5.22 5.15
C GLY A 94 -0.21 -5.01 5.13
N GLU A 95 0.59 -6.08 5.22
CA GLU A 95 2.04 -5.98 5.21
C GLU A 95 2.60 -5.89 3.78
N ARG A 96 3.80 -5.33 3.63
CA ARG A 96 4.44 -5.14 2.32
C ARG A 96 5.34 -6.31 1.97
N PHE A 97 5.23 -6.79 0.74
CA PHE A 97 6.08 -7.81 0.13
C PHE A 97 6.61 -7.30 -1.22
N ALA A 98 7.80 -7.75 -1.62
CA ALA A 98 8.27 -7.50 -2.98
C ALA A 98 7.44 -8.32 -3.98
N PHE A 99 6.84 -7.68 -4.97
CA PHE A 99 5.99 -8.35 -5.97
C PHE A 99 6.79 -9.26 -6.93
N ALA A 100 8.10 -9.08 -7.03
CA ALA A 100 8.96 -9.77 -7.99
C ALA A 100 8.37 -9.73 -9.41
N SER A 101 7.98 -10.86 -10.01
CA SER A 101 7.37 -10.90 -11.35
C SER A 101 5.83 -10.89 -11.37
N THR A 102 5.14 -10.88 -10.23
CA THR A 102 3.66 -10.94 -10.22
C THR A 102 3.01 -9.67 -10.79
N PHE A 103 3.73 -8.54 -10.81
CA PHE A 103 3.25 -7.29 -11.40
C PHE A 103 2.93 -7.39 -12.90
N LYS A 104 3.57 -8.33 -13.63
CA LYS A 104 3.43 -8.44 -15.09
C LYS A 104 1.99 -8.70 -15.53
N ALA A 105 1.20 -9.41 -14.73
CA ALA A 105 -0.23 -9.60 -15.01
C ALA A 105 -1.00 -8.28 -14.95
N LEU A 106 -0.71 -7.44 -13.95
CA LEU A 106 -1.32 -6.12 -13.81
C LEU A 106 -0.85 -5.15 -14.90
N GLU A 107 0.44 -5.21 -15.25
CA GLU A 107 1.02 -4.44 -16.37
C GLU A 107 0.35 -4.80 -17.70
N ALA A 108 0.20 -6.10 -18.00
CA ALA A 108 -0.54 -6.56 -19.16
C ALA A 108 -1.99 -6.07 -19.15
N GLY A 109 -2.67 -6.13 -18.00
CA GLY A 109 -4.03 -5.56 -17.84
C GLY A 109 -4.08 -4.05 -18.11
N ALA A 110 -3.05 -3.30 -17.73
CA ALA A 110 -2.95 -1.87 -18.04
C ALA A 110 -2.73 -1.62 -19.54
N VAL A 111 -1.91 -2.43 -20.21
CA VAL A 111 -1.74 -2.40 -21.67
C VAL A 111 -3.06 -2.69 -22.37
N LEU A 112 -3.77 -3.76 -21.99
CA LEU A 112 -5.07 -4.13 -22.56
C LEU A 112 -6.14 -3.06 -22.35
N ARG A 113 -6.12 -2.36 -21.22
CA ARG A 113 -7.04 -1.23 -20.97
C ARG A 113 -6.71 -0.01 -21.84
N LYS A 114 -5.43 0.20 -22.16
CA LYS A 114 -4.95 1.37 -22.91
C LYS A 114 -5.13 1.20 -24.42
N TYR A 115 -4.97 0.00 -24.95
CA TYR A 115 -4.98 -0.28 -26.39
C TYR A 115 -6.20 -1.09 -26.80
N LYS A 116 -6.71 -0.84 -28.00
CA LYS A 116 -7.73 -1.70 -28.62
C LYS A 116 -7.08 -3.04 -29.02
N LEU A 117 -7.89 -4.09 -29.16
CA LEU A 117 -7.43 -5.40 -29.64
C LEU A 117 -6.67 -5.31 -30.96
N SER A 118 -7.11 -4.43 -31.87
CA SER A 118 -6.47 -4.15 -33.16
C SER A 118 -5.11 -3.47 -33.07
N GLY A 119 -4.61 -3.14 -31.87
CA GLY A 119 -3.28 -2.61 -31.64
C GLY A 119 -2.33 -3.62 -30.98
N LEU A 120 -2.84 -4.80 -30.60
CA LEU A 120 -2.06 -5.83 -29.91
C LEU A 120 -1.31 -6.76 -30.87
N ASP A 121 -1.66 -6.73 -32.16
CA ASP A 121 -0.98 -7.44 -33.25
C ASP A 121 0.32 -6.73 -33.70
N ARG A 122 0.61 -5.56 -33.15
CA ARG A 122 1.85 -4.83 -33.44
C ARG A 122 3.06 -5.64 -33.01
N VAL A 123 3.90 -5.98 -33.99
CA VAL A 123 5.22 -6.57 -33.74
C VAL A 123 6.14 -5.55 -33.08
N ILE A 124 6.66 -5.89 -31.90
CA ILE A 124 7.70 -5.13 -31.19
C ILE A 124 9.05 -5.74 -31.56
N ARG A 125 9.88 -4.99 -32.30
CA ARG A 125 11.25 -5.39 -32.64
C ARG A 125 12.18 -4.97 -31.50
N TYR A 126 12.89 -5.93 -30.94
CA TYR A 126 13.94 -5.74 -29.93
C TYR A 126 15.25 -6.35 -30.42
N SER A 127 16.35 -5.92 -29.83
CA SER A 127 17.71 -6.35 -30.14
C SER A 127 18.21 -7.37 -29.12
N LYS A 128 19.40 -7.95 -29.38
CA LYS A 128 20.06 -8.82 -28.39
C LYS A 128 20.45 -8.06 -27.13
N ASP A 129 20.69 -6.75 -27.24
CA ASP A 129 21.12 -5.91 -26.11
C ASP A 129 19.96 -5.63 -25.14
N ASP A 130 18.71 -5.86 -25.58
CA ASP A 130 17.52 -5.73 -24.72
C ASP A 130 17.21 -7.01 -23.91
N LEU A 131 17.88 -8.13 -24.21
CA LEU A 131 17.68 -9.40 -23.52
C LEU A 131 18.39 -9.38 -22.16
N VAL A 132 17.63 -9.74 -21.12
CA VAL A 132 18.13 -9.89 -19.74
C VAL A 132 18.00 -11.35 -19.29
N ASP A 133 18.64 -11.70 -18.18
CA ASP A 133 18.53 -13.05 -17.58
C ASP A 133 17.06 -13.50 -17.46
N ASN A 134 16.79 -14.76 -17.79
CA ASN A 134 15.44 -15.35 -17.88
C ASN A 134 14.56 -14.78 -19.02
N SER A 135 15.16 -14.41 -20.15
CA SER A 135 14.48 -14.05 -21.41
C SER A 135 14.83 -15.05 -22.52
N PRO A 136 14.16 -16.23 -22.58
CA PRO A 136 14.46 -17.28 -23.56
C PRO A 136 14.03 -16.96 -25.00
#